data_AF-A0A920SH49-F1
#
_entry.id   AF-A0A920SH49-F1
#
_cell.length_a   1.000
_cell.length_b   1.000
_cell.length_c   1.000
_cell.angle_alpha   90.00
_cell.angle_beta   90.00
_cell.angle_gamma   90.00
#
_symmetry.space_group_name_H-M   'P 1'
#
loop_
_entity.id
_entity.type
_entity.pdbx_description
1 polymer ?
#
loop_
_entity_poly.entity_id
_entity_poly.type
_entity_poly.pdbx_seq_one_letter_code
_entity_poly.pdbx_strand_id
1 'polypeptide(L)'
;MAPVPGQRSTEAGPKDGWPLQTGFDRFYGILDGFTNFHQPHRLYEDNHALDIDEYPDDYYFTDDLTDRALGMVREVRDGHPTRPWFLYFSHGAVHAPLQARPADLEKYRGRYEAGWDEVRRLRFERQKTLGIFDDDVVLPLRNTEENYAVRAWDDLTVAEKEVFARYQEVFAAMVDNVDQNFGRLRDGLEAMGEWDNTLVVFTSDNGGSREGLDNGTSAYFRTLISQIRKIRWTRWSWTTPAWTCWAVLRLWPTTRRGGPWCRAPRSGFTRSTPTRAAIRCRSSCPRGRA
;
A
#
# COMPACT_ATOMS: atom_id res chain seq x y z
N MET A 1 -6.30 -2.42 -4.40
CA MET A 1 -7.47 -2.36 -5.29
C MET A 1 -7.45 -0.99 -5.94
N ALA A 2 -7.72 -0.89 -7.24
CA ALA A 2 -7.73 0.42 -7.90
C ALA A 2 -9.00 1.19 -7.50
N PRO A 3 -8.95 2.53 -7.35
CA PRO A 3 -10.15 3.33 -7.13
C PRO A 3 -11.18 3.07 -8.23
N VAL A 4 -12.45 2.96 -7.84
CA VAL A 4 -13.53 2.82 -8.80
C VAL A 4 -13.77 4.21 -9.41
N PRO A 5 -13.89 4.37 -10.75
CA PRO A 5 -14.16 5.67 -11.35
C PRO A 5 -15.44 6.30 -10.79
N GLY A 6 -15.45 7.60 -10.51
CA GLY A 6 -16.53 8.24 -9.73
C GLY A 6 -17.96 8.03 -10.24
N GLN A 7 -18.18 7.85 -11.56
CA GLN A 7 -19.51 7.53 -12.10
C GLN A 7 -19.99 6.10 -11.77
N ARG A 8 -19.03 5.19 -11.51
CA ARG A 8 -19.27 3.79 -11.10
C ARG A 8 -19.24 3.60 -9.58
N SER A 9 -18.74 4.57 -8.83
CA SER A 9 -18.74 4.59 -7.35
C SER A 9 -20.05 5.15 -6.79
N THR A 10 -21.19 4.84 -7.42
CA THR A 10 -22.51 5.32 -6.98
C THR A 10 -23.53 4.19 -6.93
N GLU A 11 -24.59 4.36 -6.14
CA GLU A 11 -25.68 3.36 -6.06
C GLU A 11 -26.39 3.15 -7.40
N ALA A 12 -26.38 4.16 -8.28
CA ALA A 12 -26.95 4.09 -9.62
C ALA A 12 -25.95 3.56 -10.67
N GLY A 13 -24.67 3.40 -10.31
CA GLY A 13 -23.62 2.96 -11.21
C GLY A 13 -23.53 1.43 -11.31
N PRO A 14 -22.92 0.89 -12.39
CA PRO A 14 -22.62 -0.53 -12.46
C PRO A 14 -21.59 -0.90 -11.38
N LYS A 15 -21.89 -1.94 -10.60
CA LYS A 15 -21.03 -2.47 -9.53
C LYS A 15 -20.10 -3.59 -10.00
N ASP A 16 -19.93 -3.75 -11.31
CA ASP A 16 -19.13 -4.82 -11.93
C ASP A 16 -17.66 -4.81 -11.51
N GLY A 17 -17.12 -3.62 -11.19
CA GLY A 17 -15.76 -3.45 -10.69
C GLY A 17 -15.62 -3.35 -9.17
N TRP A 18 -16.70 -3.56 -8.40
CA TRP A 18 -16.66 -3.43 -6.94
C TRP A 18 -16.03 -4.66 -6.27
N PRO A 19 -15.56 -4.54 -5.01
CA PRO A 19 -14.81 -5.60 -4.33
C PRO A 19 -15.51 -6.96 -4.35
N LEU A 20 -16.81 -6.99 -4.04
CA LEU A 20 -17.60 -8.21 -4.01
C LEU A 20 -17.74 -8.88 -5.39
N GLN A 21 -17.61 -8.12 -6.47
CA GLN A 21 -17.65 -8.62 -7.85
C GLN A 21 -16.27 -9.02 -8.38
N THR A 22 -15.22 -8.82 -7.60
CA THR A 22 -13.82 -9.13 -7.97
C THR A 22 -13.20 -10.26 -7.14
N GLY A 23 -14.03 -10.96 -6.35
CA GLY A 23 -13.63 -12.18 -5.63
C GLY A 23 -13.39 -12.00 -4.13
N PHE A 24 -13.79 -10.86 -3.55
CA PHE A 24 -13.84 -10.68 -2.11
C PHE A 24 -15.22 -11.05 -1.56
N ASP A 25 -15.26 -11.81 -0.46
CA ASP A 25 -16.52 -12.16 0.20
C ASP A 25 -17.09 -10.98 1.01
N ARG A 26 -16.21 -10.13 1.56
CA ARG A 26 -16.53 -8.96 2.38
C ARG A 26 -15.72 -7.74 1.94
N PHE A 27 -16.28 -6.55 2.15
CA PHE A 27 -15.58 -5.29 1.95
C PHE A 27 -15.99 -4.25 2.95
N TYR A 28 -15.00 -3.50 3.44
CA TYR A 28 -15.21 -2.30 4.21
C TYR A 28 -14.17 -1.26 3.84
N GLY A 29 -14.60 0.00 3.62
CA GLY A 29 -13.70 1.12 3.39
C GLY A 29 -14.25 2.11 2.35
N ILE A 30 -13.35 2.71 1.59
CA ILE A 30 -13.68 3.69 0.54
C ILE A 30 -13.46 3.10 -0.85
N LEU A 31 -14.27 3.52 -1.82
CA LEU A 31 -14.07 3.19 -3.24
C LEU A 31 -13.29 4.26 -4.01
N ASP A 32 -13.12 5.44 -3.40
CA ASP A 32 -12.34 6.56 -3.93
C ASP A 32 -10.84 6.43 -3.61
N GLY A 33 -10.01 7.29 -4.20
CA GLY A 33 -8.56 7.24 -4.04
C GLY A 33 -8.01 7.79 -2.72
N PHE A 34 -8.83 8.50 -1.94
CA PHE A 34 -8.46 9.05 -0.64
C PHE A 34 -9.70 9.54 0.09
N THR A 35 -9.56 9.84 1.38
CA THR A 35 -10.64 10.37 2.23
C THR A 35 -10.07 11.16 3.40
N ASN A 36 -10.93 11.79 4.21
CA ASN A 36 -10.53 12.42 5.46
C ASN A 36 -10.38 11.34 6.56
N PHE A 37 -9.30 11.40 7.34
CA PHE A 37 -9.00 10.38 8.35
C PHE A 37 -9.84 10.52 9.63
N HIS A 38 -10.35 11.71 9.93
CA HIS A 38 -11.22 11.95 11.09
C HIS A 38 -12.70 11.89 10.75
N GLN A 39 -13.05 12.15 9.49
CA GLN A 39 -14.43 12.21 9.02
C GLN A 39 -14.51 11.68 7.58
N PRO A 40 -14.23 10.37 7.36
CA PRO A 40 -14.17 9.81 6.03
C PRO A 40 -15.48 10.01 5.30
N HIS A 41 -15.40 10.48 4.06
CA HIS A 41 -16.57 10.61 3.23
C HIS A 41 -16.94 9.23 2.68
N ARG A 42 -18.24 8.89 2.78
CA ARG A 42 -18.86 7.81 2.03
C ARG A 42 -18.15 6.46 2.17
N LEU A 43 -18.19 5.93 3.38
CA LEU A 43 -17.78 4.56 3.66
C LEU A 43 -18.76 3.56 3.05
N TYR A 44 -18.25 2.39 2.72
CA TYR A 44 -19.00 1.30 2.14
C TYR A 44 -18.78 0.03 2.93
N GLU A 45 -19.84 -0.74 3.10
CA GLU A 45 -19.84 -2.09 3.63
C GLU A 45 -20.60 -3.00 2.67
N ASP A 46 -19.94 -4.01 2.13
CA ASP A 46 -20.55 -5.06 1.29
C ASP A 46 -21.47 -4.55 0.18
N ASN A 47 -20.99 -3.58 -0.61
CA ASN A 47 -21.71 -2.89 -1.68
C ASN A 47 -22.82 -1.91 -1.26
N HIS A 48 -22.91 -1.58 0.03
CA HIS A 48 -23.83 -0.57 0.55
C HIS A 48 -23.04 0.62 1.08
N ALA A 49 -23.42 1.83 0.68
CA ALA A 49 -22.93 3.03 1.35
C ALA A 49 -23.46 3.04 2.80
N LEU A 50 -22.60 3.33 3.75
CA LEU A 50 -22.97 3.55 5.13
C LEU A 50 -23.54 4.96 5.29
N ASP A 51 -24.64 5.05 6.03
CA ASP A 51 -25.26 6.31 6.42
C ASP A 51 -24.67 6.73 7.77
N ILE A 52 -23.74 7.69 7.73
CA ILE A 52 -23.00 8.17 8.90
C ILE A 52 -23.16 9.68 8.95
N ASP A 53 -23.98 10.14 9.88
CA ASP A 53 -24.24 11.57 10.11
C ASP A 53 -23.11 12.22 10.93
N GLU A 54 -22.56 11.50 11.90
CA GLU A 54 -21.57 12.00 12.85
C GLU A 54 -20.51 10.94 13.16
N TYR A 55 -19.27 11.40 13.31
CA TYR A 55 -18.15 10.58 13.76
C TYR A 55 -17.78 10.97 15.19
N PRO A 56 -17.35 10.00 16.03
CA PRO A 56 -16.76 10.30 17.33
C PRO A 56 -15.58 11.28 17.23
N ASP A 57 -15.37 12.10 18.27
CA ASP A 57 -14.27 13.08 18.31
C ASP A 57 -12.88 12.45 18.17
N ASP A 58 -12.72 11.21 18.64
CA ASP A 58 -11.48 10.43 18.58
C ASP A 58 -11.43 9.46 17.39
N TYR A 59 -12.39 9.55 16.46
CA TYR A 59 -12.40 8.70 15.27
C TYR A 59 -11.13 8.88 14.43
N TYR A 60 -10.57 7.75 14.02
CA TYR A 60 -9.48 7.70 13.06
C TYR A 60 -9.64 6.52 12.10
N PHE A 61 -9.66 6.81 10.80
CA PHE A 61 -10.02 5.84 9.77
C PHE A 61 -9.11 4.61 9.74
N THR A 62 -7.81 4.77 9.98
CA THR A 62 -6.87 3.64 10.05
C THR A 62 -7.19 2.69 11.21
N ASP A 63 -7.68 3.24 12.33
CA ASP A 63 -8.07 2.45 13.50
C ASP A 63 -9.34 1.64 13.19
N ASP A 64 -10.34 2.27 12.57
CA ASP A 64 -11.60 1.62 12.18
C ASP A 64 -11.37 0.51 11.15
N LEU A 65 -10.56 0.75 10.12
CA LEU A 65 -10.17 -0.30 9.16
C LEU A 65 -9.58 -1.52 9.87
N THR A 66 -8.75 -1.31 10.89
CA THR A 66 -8.11 -2.38 11.67
C THR A 66 -9.13 -3.17 12.47
N ASP A 67 -10.06 -2.48 13.14
CA ASP A 67 -11.13 -3.12 13.90
C ASP A 67 -12.07 -3.94 13.02
N ARG A 68 -12.40 -3.43 11.83
CA ARG A 68 -13.22 -4.11 10.83
C ARG A 68 -12.52 -5.33 10.26
N ALA A 69 -11.23 -5.23 9.95
CA ALA A 69 -10.44 -6.35 9.47
C ALA A 69 -10.37 -7.50 10.50
N LEU A 70 -10.12 -7.17 11.77
CA LEU A 70 -10.15 -8.16 12.85
C LEU A 70 -11.54 -8.77 13.03
N GLY A 71 -12.61 -7.97 12.93
CA GLY A 71 -13.99 -8.44 12.93
C GLY A 71 -14.26 -9.48 11.83
N MET A 72 -13.87 -9.18 10.60
CA MET A 72 -14.04 -10.11 9.46
C MET A 72 -13.29 -11.43 9.67
N VAL A 73 -12.08 -11.40 10.22
CA VAL A 73 -11.33 -12.63 10.53
C VAL A 73 -12.01 -13.44 11.63
N ARG A 74 -12.50 -12.79 12.70
CA ARG A 74 -13.26 -13.46 13.77
C ARG A 74 -14.52 -14.13 13.22
N GLU A 75 -15.28 -13.45 12.37
CA GLU A 75 -16.50 -13.99 11.78
C GLU A 75 -16.23 -15.26 10.94
N VAL A 76 -15.12 -15.28 10.17
CA VAL A 76 -14.72 -16.50 9.44
C VAL A 76 -14.38 -17.62 10.40
N ARG A 77 -13.75 -17.33 11.55
CA ARG A 77 -13.40 -18.34 12.57
C ARG A 77 -14.62 -18.88 13.29
N ASP A 78 -15.56 -18.02 13.64
CA ASP A 78 -16.81 -18.41 14.32
C ASP A 78 -17.68 -19.29 13.41
N GLY A 79 -17.79 -18.95 12.13
CA GLY A 79 -18.59 -19.73 11.16
C GLY A 79 -17.88 -20.97 10.60
N HIS A 80 -16.57 -20.87 10.38
CA HIS A 80 -15.76 -21.91 9.73
C HIS A 80 -14.33 -21.98 10.30
N PRO A 81 -14.13 -22.65 11.45
CA PRO A 81 -12.87 -22.64 12.20
C PRO A 81 -11.62 -23.07 11.41
N THR A 82 -11.78 -23.88 10.37
CA THR A 82 -10.65 -24.43 9.59
C THR A 82 -10.51 -23.82 8.19
N ARG A 83 -11.44 -22.95 7.76
CA ARG A 83 -11.36 -22.33 6.43
C ARG A 83 -10.28 -21.26 6.43
N PRO A 84 -9.28 -21.29 5.53
CA PRO A 84 -8.34 -20.19 5.40
C PRO A 84 -9.07 -18.89 5.02
N TRP A 85 -8.48 -17.75 5.35
CA TRP A 85 -8.95 -16.45 4.91
C TRP A 85 -7.86 -15.74 4.10
N PHE A 86 -8.28 -14.78 3.30
CA PHE A 86 -7.41 -13.85 2.61
C PHE A 86 -7.85 -12.44 2.97
N LEU A 87 -6.95 -11.67 3.58
CA LEU A 87 -7.21 -10.28 3.95
C LEU A 87 -6.35 -9.37 3.08
N TYR A 88 -6.99 -8.56 2.26
CA TYR A 88 -6.33 -7.46 1.57
C TYR A 88 -6.53 -6.17 2.35
N PHE A 89 -5.60 -5.90 3.26
CA PHE A 89 -5.65 -4.72 4.13
C PHE A 89 -5.02 -3.51 3.44
N SER A 90 -5.83 -2.69 2.76
CA SER A 90 -5.39 -1.44 2.13
C SER A 90 -5.86 -0.22 2.93
N HIS A 91 -4.98 0.34 3.74
CA HIS A 91 -5.27 1.57 4.50
C HIS A 91 -5.11 2.82 3.62
N GLY A 92 -5.81 3.90 3.99
CA GLY A 92 -5.68 5.20 3.30
C GLY A 92 -4.39 5.94 3.66
N ALA A 93 -3.81 5.68 4.84
CA ALA A 93 -2.57 6.31 5.28
C ALA A 93 -1.39 5.87 4.38
N VAL A 94 -0.34 6.64 4.18
CA VAL A 94 -0.10 8.03 4.60
C VAL A 94 -0.40 9.01 3.46
N HIS A 95 -1.41 8.68 2.63
CA HIS A 95 -1.80 9.51 1.50
C HIS A 95 -2.46 10.82 1.98
N ALA A 96 -2.46 11.83 1.10
CA ALA A 96 -3.16 13.09 1.33
C ALA A 96 -4.69 12.87 1.50
N PRO A 97 -5.38 13.74 2.25
CA PRO A 97 -4.86 14.84 3.05
C PRO A 97 -4.04 14.34 4.26
N LEU A 98 -2.92 15.01 4.56
CA LEU A 98 -2.10 14.66 5.72
C LEU A 98 -2.83 15.07 7.01
N GLN A 99 -3.30 14.07 7.76
CA GLN A 99 -4.10 14.25 8.97
C GLN A 99 -3.68 13.17 9.98
N ALA A 100 -3.22 13.61 11.15
CA ALA A 100 -2.77 12.72 12.22
C ALA A 100 -3.57 12.98 13.49
N ARG A 101 -3.71 11.95 14.34
CA ARG A 101 -4.24 12.13 15.69
C ARG A 101 -3.35 13.10 16.47
N PRO A 102 -3.92 14.02 17.26
CA PRO A 102 -3.14 14.97 18.05
C PRO A 102 -2.10 14.29 18.96
N ALA A 103 -2.47 13.15 19.58
CA ALA A 103 -1.59 12.39 20.45
C ALA A 103 -0.38 11.77 19.72
N ASP A 104 -0.55 11.33 18.47
CA ASP A 104 0.56 10.81 17.68
C ASP A 104 1.44 11.94 17.16
N LEU A 105 0.84 13.06 16.73
CA LEU A 105 1.56 14.23 16.24
C LEU A 105 2.53 14.79 17.30
N GLU A 106 2.09 14.85 18.56
CA GLU A 106 2.90 15.44 19.63
C GLU A 106 4.24 14.71 19.84
N LYS A 107 4.29 13.39 19.60
CA LYS A 107 5.54 12.59 19.71
C LYS A 107 6.64 13.05 18.76
N TYR A 108 6.27 13.73 17.67
CA TYR A 108 7.19 14.15 16.62
C TYR A 108 7.55 15.62 16.67
N ARG A 109 7.03 16.39 17.65
CA ARG A 109 7.33 17.83 17.77
C ARG A 109 8.84 18.09 17.81
N GLY A 110 9.31 18.95 16.91
CA GLY A 110 10.71 19.35 16.79
C GLY A 110 11.62 18.34 16.09
N ARG A 111 11.12 17.12 15.78
CA ARG A 111 11.94 16.02 15.22
C ARG A 111 12.52 16.35 13.85
N TYR A 112 11.88 17.25 13.12
CA TYR A 112 12.17 17.57 11.72
C TYR A 112 12.69 19.00 11.48
N GLU A 113 13.04 19.73 12.55
CA GLU A 113 13.59 21.10 12.45
C GLU A 113 14.94 21.16 11.72
N ALA A 114 15.71 20.05 11.75
CA ALA A 114 16.96 19.92 11.01
C ALA A 114 16.77 19.88 9.48
N GLY A 115 15.54 19.67 9.00
CA GLY A 115 15.21 19.74 7.58
C GLY A 115 15.46 18.48 6.77
N TRP A 116 14.91 18.45 5.55
CA TRP A 116 14.98 17.27 4.68
C TRP A 116 16.39 16.90 4.23
N ASP A 117 17.32 17.86 4.15
CA ASP A 117 18.71 17.62 3.75
C ASP A 117 19.48 16.81 4.80
N GLU A 118 19.25 17.11 6.08
CA GLU A 118 19.86 16.34 7.17
C GLU A 118 19.11 15.02 7.39
N VAL A 119 17.78 15.04 7.35
CA VAL A 119 16.95 13.82 7.54
C VAL A 119 17.25 12.77 6.47
N ARG A 120 17.41 13.17 5.20
CA ARG A 120 17.77 12.23 4.12
C ARG A 120 19.17 11.64 4.32
N ARG A 121 20.13 12.45 4.79
CA ARG A 121 21.49 11.99 5.09
C ARG A 121 21.48 10.97 6.22
N LEU A 122 20.81 11.28 7.33
CA LEU A 122 20.67 10.37 8.47
C LEU A 122 19.97 9.06 8.10
N ARG A 123 18.90 9.11 7.29
CA ARG A 123 18.22 7.91 6.79
C ARG A 123 19.15 7.05 5.94
N PHE A 124 19.92 7.67 5.05
CA PHE A 124 20.88 6.97 4.20
C PHE A 124 21.98 6.25 5.01
N GLU A 125 22.59 6.95 5.97
CA GLU A 125 23.60 6.35 6.86
C GLU A 125 23.01 5.19 7.68
N ARG A 126 21.76 5.33 8.14
CA ARG A 126 21.07 4.24 8.85
C ARG A 126 20.81 3.05 7.93
N GLN A 127 20.42 3.28 6.68
CA GLN A 127 20.20 2.22 5.69
C GLN A 127 21.50 1.47 5.36
N LYS A 128 22.64 2.17 5.26
CA LYS A 128 23.97 1.54 5.16
C LYS A 128 24.29 0.69 6.38
N THR A 129 24.09 1.24 7.59
CA THR A 129 24.32 0.52 8.85
C THR A 129 23.46 -0.76 8.96
N LEU A 130 22.26 -0.74 8.39
CA LEU A 130 21.35 -1.90 8.36
C LEU A 130 21.66 -2.91 7.24
N GLY A 131 22.62 -2.63 6.35
CA GLY A 131 22.96 -3.49 5.21
C GLY A 131 21.89 -3.50 4.11
N ILE A 132 21.07 -2.46 4.02
CA ILE A 132 20.07 -2.33 2.94
C ILE A 132 20.74 -1.93 1.62
N PHE A 133 21.84 -1.17 1.71
CA PHE A 133 22.65 -0.74 0.57
C PHE A 133 24.09 -1.22 0.72
N ASP A 134 24.73 -1.50 -0.41
CA ASP A 134 26.16 -1.76 -0.48
C ASP A 134 26.98 -0.49 -0.14
N ASP A 135 28.22 -0.67 0.30
CA ASP A 135 29.07 0.42 0.79
C ASP A 135 29.38 1.48 -0.28
N ASP A 136 29.43 1.09 -1.54
CA ASP A 136 29.73 1.93 -2.70
C ASP A 136 28.53 2.75 -3.20
N VAL A 137 27.32 2.45 -2.72
CA VAL A 137 26.13 3.26 -3.02
C VAL A 137 26.33 4.66 -2.44
N VAL A 138 26.01 5.67 -3.24
CA VAL A 138 26.09 7.09 -2.86
C VAL A 138 24.71 7.70 -2.79
N LEU A 139 24.50 8.61 -1.83
CA LEU A 139 23.26 9.36 -1.71
C LEU A 139 23.11 10.28 -2.93
N PRO A 140 22.07 10.14 -3.78
CA PRO A 140 21.87 11.03 -4.92
C PRO A 140 21.73 12.49 -4.48
N LEU A 141 22.01 13.43 -5.38
CA LEU A 141 21.73 14.84 -5.15
C LEU A 141 20.22 15.10 -5.03
N ARG A 142 19.84 16.29 -4.54
CA ARG A 142 18.44 16.75 -4.55
C ARG A 142 17.90 16.74 -5.98
N ASN A 143 16.59 16.55 -6.12
CA ASN A 143 15.95 16.66 -7.42
C ASN A 143 16.07 18.10 -7.94
N THR A 144 16.46 18.24 -9.20
CA THR A 144 16.62 19.53 -9.89
C THR A 144 15.79 19.59 -11.18
N GLU A 145 14.98 18.56 -11.45
CA GLU A 145 14.06 18.55 -12.58
C GLU A 145 13.07 19.72 -12.52
N GLU A 146 12.87 20.40 -13.65
CA GLU A 146 11.94 21.53 -13.75
C GLU A 146 10.53 21.12 -13.31
N ASN A 147 9.89 21.93 -12.46
CA ASN A 147 8.60 21.67 -11.78
C ASN A 147 8.62 20.57 -10.69
N TYR A 148 9.77 19.97 -10.41
CA TYR A 148 9.95 18.97 -9.34
C TYR A 148 11.22 19.22 -8.51
N ALA A 149 11.80 20.41 -8.62
CA ALA A 149 13.03 20.77 -7.96
C ALA A 149 12.80 20.89 -6.45
N VAL A 150 13.72 20.34 -5.65
CA VAL A 150 13.68 20.46 -4.20
C VAL A 150 14.70 21.50 -3.79
N ARG A 151 14.23 22.62 -3.21
CA ARG A 151 15.10 23.67 -2.66
C ARG A 151 15.99 23.12 -1.55
N ALA A 152 17.18 23.71 -1.37
CA ALA A 152 17.96 23.41 -0.18
C ALA A 152 17.18 23.89 1.05
N TRP A 153 17.25 23.13 2.15
CA TRP A 153 16.59 23.52 3.39
C TRP A 153 17.09 24.88 3.88
N ASP A 154 18.38 25.15 3.74
CA ASP A 154 18.99 26.41 4.19
C ASP A 154 18.54 27.64 3.39
N ASP A 155 18.03 27.45 2.17
CA ASP A 155 17.49 28.53 1.32
C ASP A 155 16.04 28.90 1.66
N LEU A 156 15.43 28.22 2.64
CA LEU A 156 14.07 28.49 3.09
C LEU A 156 14.03 29.62 4.12
N THR A 157 12.94 30.39 4.08
CA THR A 157 12.57 31.32 5.14
C THR A 157 12.23 30.57 6.44
N VAL A 158 12.27 31.28 7.57
CA VAL A 158 11.90 30.70 8.88
C VAL A 158 10.48 30.12 8.86
N ALA A 159 9.52 30.86 8.29
CA ALA A 159 8.13 30.41 8.20
C ALA A 159 7.97 29.15 7.32
N GLU A 160 8.70 29.05 6.20
CA GLU A 160 8.71 27.84 5.36
C GLU A 160 9.27 26.64 6.13
N LYS A 161 10.37 26.82 6.87
CA LYS A 161 10.96 25.77 7.70
C LYS A 161 9.98 25.25 8.75
N GLU A 162 9.30 26.16 9.45
CA GLU A 162 8.29 25.80 10.46
C GLU A 162 7.13 24.99 9.86
N VAL A 163 6.56 25.45 8.75
CA VAL A 163 5.43 24.77 8.09
C VAL A 163 5.84 23.41 7.54
N PHE A 164 6.98 23.31 6.86
CA PHE A 164 7.41 22.06 6.24
C PHE A 164 7.88 21.03 7.27
N ALA A 165 8.52 21.47 8.36
CA ALA A 165 8.81 20.59 9.49
C ALA A 165 7.48 20.03 10.05
N ARG A 166 6.48 20.88 10.25
CA ARG A 166 5.15 20.46 10.73
C ARG A 166 4.47 19.45 9.78
N TYR A 167 4.56 19.61 8.47
CA TYR A 167 4.06 18.61 7.53
C TYR A 167 4.75 17.26 7.67
N GLN A 168 6.07 17.26 7.86
CA GLN A 168 6.83 16.02 8.07
C GLN A 168 6.52 15.37 9.43
N GLU A 169 6.23 16.16 10.47
CA GLU A 169 5.73 15.67 11.77
C GLU A 169 4.38 14.97 11.62
N VAL A 170 3.43 15.57 10.89
CA VAL A 170 2.13 14.95 10.60
C VAL A 170 2.30 13.67 9.81
N PHE A 171 3.12 13.68 8.75
CA PHE A 171 3.43 12.47 7.98
C PHE A 171 3.99 11.36 8.84
N ALA A 172 4.94 11.67 9.73
CA ALA A 172 5.55 10.68 10.62
C ALA A 172 4.55 10.11 11.62
N ALA A 173 3.66 10.95 12.15
CA ALA A 173 2.58 10.52 13.03
C ALA A 173 1.57 9.60 12.32
N MET A 174 1.28 9.84 11.05
CA MET A 174 0.45 8.91 10.25
C MET A 174 1.14 7.56 10.03
N VAL A 175 2.47 7.56 9.76
CA VAL A 175 3.25 6.32 9.65
C VAL A 175 3.26 5.55 10.98
N ASP A 176 3.45 6.26 12.10
CA ASP A 176 3.40 5.69 13.45
C ASP A 176 2.04 5.04 13.74
N ASN A 177 0.93 5.70 13.38
CA ASN A 177 -0.39 5.11 13.56
C ASN A 177 -0.59 3.84 12.70
N VAL A 178 -0.03 3.78 11.48
CA VAL A 178 -0.04 2.54 10.67
C VAL A 178 0.70 1.42 11.39
N ASP A 179 1.87 1.70 11.97
CA ASP A 179 2.66 0.72 12.73
C ASP A 179 1.91 0.23 13.99
N GLN A 180 1.31 1.16 14.75
CA GLN A 180 0.47 0.83 15.91
C GLN A 180 -0.69 -0.09 15.52
N ASN A 181 -1.37 0.19 14.41
CA ASN A 181 -2.47 -0.62 13.93
C ASN A 181 -2.03 -1.97 13.36
N PHE A 182 -0.84 -2.05 12.74
CA PHE A 182 -0.25 -3.32 12.40
C PHE A 182 0.05 -4.16 13.66
N GLY A 183 0.52 -3.52 14.74
CA GLY A 183 0.63 -4.13 16.06
C GLY A 183 -0.71 -4.67 16.56
N ARG A 184 -1.78 -3.87 16.55
CA ARG A 184 -3.13 -4.30 16.92
C ARG A 184 -3.64 -5.48 16.08
N LEU A 185 -3.40 -5.45 14.76
CA LEU A 185 -3.78 -6.53 13.86
C LEU A 185 -3.04 -7.81 14.22
N ARG A 186 -1.71 -7.73 14.43
CA ARG A 186 -0.90 -8.85 14.88
C ARG A 186 -1.40 -9.40 16.21
N ASP A 187 -1.57 -8.56 17.23
CA ASP A 187 -2.03 -8.97 18.56
C ASP A 187 -3.40 -9.65 18.49
N GLY A 188 -4.31 -9.12 17.67
CA GLY A 188 -5.62 -9.72 17.44
C GLY A 188 -5.53 -11.09 16.75
N LEU A 189 -4.65 -11.25 15.76
CA LEU A 189 -4.40 -12.54 15.11
C LEU A 189 -3.70 -13.54 16.06
N GLU A 190 -2.78 -13.09 16.91
CA GLU A 190 -2.16 -13.92 17.95
C GLU A 190 -3.21 -14.41 18.95
N ALA A 191 -4.10 -13.52 19.41
CA ALA A 191 -5.20 -13.87 20.32
C ALA A 191 -6.19 -14.89 19.71
N MET A 192 -6.35 -14.89 18.38
CA MET A 192 -7.14 -15.88 17.65
C MET A 192 -6.38 -17.18 17.34
N GLY A 193 -5.07 -17.25 17.63
CA GLY A 193 -4.22 -18.37 17.25
C GLY A 193 -3.91 -18.45 15.75
N GLU A 194 -4.10 -17.35 15.02
CA GLU A 194 -3.95 -17.28 13.56
C GLU A 194 -2.57 -16.80 13.11
N TRP A 195 -1.84 -16.08 13.96
CA TRP A 195 -0.61 -15.40 13.59
C TRP A 195 0.47 -16.35 13.04
N ASP A 196 0.74 -17.46 13.73
CA ASP A 196 1.83 -18.37 13.37
C ASP A 196 1.63 -19.08 12.01
N ASN A 197 0.40 -19.13 11.52
CA ASN A 197 0.05 -19.72 10.23
C ASN A 197 -0.42 -18.66 9.21
N THR A 198 -0.05 -17.39 9.41
CA THR A 198 -0.38 -16.29 8.52
C THR A 198 0.86 -15.81 7.76
N LEU A 199 0.80 -15.79 6.43
CA LEU A 199 1.78 -15.09 5.61
C LEU A 199 1.42 -13.60 5.54
N VAL A 200 2.28 -12.76 6.10
CA VAL A 200 2.14 -11.30 6.01
C VAL A 200 3.03 -10.74 4.91
N VAL A 201 2.44 -9.93 4.02
CA VAL A 201 3.16 -9.14 3.04
C VAL A 201 2.84 -7.67 3.30
N PHE A 202 3.86 -6.90 3.66
CA PHE A 202 3.76 -5.46 3.87
C PHE A 202 4.50 -4.72 2.75
N THR A 203 3.82 -3.80 2.08
CA THR A 203 4.40 -3.01 1.00
C THR A 203 3.70 -1.66 0.89
N SER A 204 4.40 -0.68 0.34
CA SER A 204 3.76 0.52 -0.22
C SER A 204 3.32 0.25 -1.65
N ASP A 205 2.32 0.98 -2.13
CA ASP A 205 1.82 0.90 -3.50
C ASP A 205 2.72 1.65 -4.50
N ASN A 206 3.41 2.71 -4.07
CA ASN A 206 4.37 3.49 -4.84
C ASN A 206 5.46 4.17 -3.98
N GLY A 207 6.34 4.96 -4.62
CA GLY A 207 7.30 5.82 -3.92
C GLY A 207 6.64 7.03 -3.26
N GLY A 208 7.40 7.83 -2.51
CA GLY A 208 6.89 9.05 -1.86
C GLY A 208 6.24 10.02 -2.85
N SER A 209 5.08 10.58 -2.48
CA SER A 209 4.31 11.47 -3.35
C SER A 209 5.05 12.77 -3.66
N ARG A 210 4.93 13.24 -4.91
CA ARG A 210 5.44 14.53 -5.41
C ARG A 210 4.33 15.57 -5.59
N GLU A 211 3.11 15.28 -5.15
CA GLU A 211 1.93 16.10 -5.46
C GLU A 211 1.86 17.41 -4.66
N GLY A 212 2.71 17.55 -3.64
CA GLY A 212 2.82 18.75 -2.82
C GLY A 212 3.38 19.98 -3.55
N LEU A 213 4.11 19.81 -4.67
CA LEU A 213 4.87 20.90 -5.31
C LEU A 213 5.83 21.61 -4.31
N ASP A 214 6.40 22.74 -4.72
CA ASP A 214 7.45 23.45 -3.95
C ASP A 214 6.97 24.04 -2.62
N ASN A 215 5.68 24.42 -2.53
CA ASN A 215 5.12 25.16 -1.38
C ASN A 215 4.04 24.36 -0.62
N GLY A 216 3.79 23.11 -0.97
CA GLY A 216 2.58 22.41 -0.56
C GLY A 216 1.37 22.79 -1.44
N THR A 217 0.26 22.07 -1.26
CA THR A 217 -1.00 22.33 -1.97
C THR A 217 -2.18 22.28 -1.00
N SER A 218 -2.95 23.38 -0.91
CA SER A 218 -4.22 23.42 -0.18
C SER A 218 -5.39 22.88 -1.02
N ALA A 219 -5.20 22.73 -2.34
CA ALA A 219 -6.22 22.26 -3.29
C ALA A 219 -5.73 20.99 -4.00
N TYR A 220 -5.49 19.94 -3.23
CA TYR A 220 -4.90 18.66 -3.68
C TYR A 220 -5.52 18.14 -5.00
N PHE A 221 -6.85 18.03 -5.08
CA PHE A 221 -7.56 17.58 -6.29
C PHE A 221 -7.23 18.42 -7.53
N ARG A 222 -7.18 19.74 -7.40
CA ARG A 222 -6.87 20.64 -8.52
C ARG A 222 -5.45 20.40 -9.02
N THR A 223 -4.51 20.27 -8.08
CA THR A 223 -3.10 20.04 -8.38
C THR A 223 -2.91 18.70 -9.10
N LEU A 224 -3.50 17.62 -8.57
CA LEU A 224 -3.44 16.28 -9.16
C LEU A 224 -3.99 16.25 -10.61
N ILE A 225 -5.21 16.75 -10.81
CA ILE A 225 -5.85 16.75 -12.13
C ILE A 225 -5.08 17.61 -13.14
N SER A 226 -4.49 18.73 -12.68
CA SER A 226 -3.69 19.60 -13.54
C SER A 226 -2.41 18.94 -14.05
N GLN A 227 -1.79 18.06 -13.25
CA GLN A 227 -0.61 17.30 -13.65
C GLN A 227 -0.96 16.21 -14.68
N ILE A 228 -2.09 15.51 -14.49
CA ILE A 228 -2.57 14.48 -15.42
C ILE A 228 -2.80 15.06 -16.84
N ARG A 229 -3.29 16.30 -16.93
CA ARG A 229 -3.53 16.97 -18.22
C ARG A 229 -2.25 17.34 -18.99
N LYS A 230 -1.09 17.43 -18.34
CA LYS A 230 0.20 17.70 -19.02
C LYS A 230 0.80 16.44 -19.66
N ILE A 231 0.39 15.24 -19.24
CA ILE A 231 0.80 13.97 -19.85
C ILE A 231 -0.09 13.71 -21.08
N ARG A 232 0.16 14.45 -22.16
CA ARG A 232 -0.40 14.14 -23.47
C ARG A 232 0.64 14.42 -24.54
N TRP A 233 1.05 13.35 -25.24
CA TRP A 233 1.93 13.33 -26.43
C TRP A 233 3.45 13.44 -26.25
N THR A 234 4.04 12.62 -25.38
CA THR A 234 5.43 12.19 -25.60
C THR A 234 5.56 10.66 -25.51
N ARG A 235 6.30 10.16 -26.49
CA ARG A 235 6.55 8.77 -26.87
C ARG A 235 6.99 7.91 -25.67
N TRP A 236 6.47 6.68 -25.62
CA TRP A 236 6.84 5.60 -24.71
C TRP A 236 8.31 5.67 -24.25
N SER A 237 8.51 6.19 -23.04
CA SER A 237 9.73 6.04 -22.25
C SER A 237 9.34 5.33 -20.96
N TRP A 238 10.14 4.35 -20.56
CA TRP A 238 9.88 3.40 -19.46
C TRP A 238 10.03 4.02 -18.06
N THR A 239 9.61 5.28 -17.88
CA THR A 239 9.72 6.03 -16.63
C THR A 239 8.39 6.74 -16.28
N THR A 240 7.26 6.09 -16.51
CA THR A 240 5.97 6.53 -15.98
C THR A 240 5.90 6.29 -14.46
N PRO A 241 5.30 7.20 -13.67
CA PRO A 241 4.87 6.85 -12.32
C PRO A 241 3.87 5.72 -12.46
N ALA A 242 4.19 4.58 -11.86
CA ALA A 242 3.35 3.40 -11.88
C ALA A 242 2.00 3.73 -11.22
N TRP A 243 0.99 3.96 -12.04
CA TRP A 243 -0.38 3.74 -11.60
C TRP A 243 -0.60 2.23 -11.56
N THR A 244 -0.90 1.73 -10.36
CA THR A 244 -1.42 0.39 -10.05
C THR A 244 -0.59 -0.81 -10.53
N CYS A 245 0.38 -1.23 -9.70
CA CYS A 245 0.93 -2.59 -9.81
C CYS A 245 0.04 -3.62 -9.11
N TRP A 246 -0.46 -4.55 -9.92
CA TRP A 246 -1.22 -5.73 -9.54
C TRP A 246 -0.29 -6.83 -9.03
N ALA A 247 -0.66 -7.46 -7.93
CA ALA A 247 -0.22 -8.81 -7.60
C ALA A 247 -1.45 -9.65 -7.22
N VAL A 248 -2.04 -10.33 -8.21
CA VAL A 248 -2.97 -11.43 -7.95
C VAL A 248 -2.13 -12.68 -7.76
N LEU A 249 -1.82 -13.02 -6.52
CA LEU A 249 -1.33 -14.36 -6.18
C LEU A 249 -2.55 -15.21 -5.82
N ARG A 250 -3.17 -15.78 -6.86
CA ARG A 250 -4.24 -16.76 -6.72
C ARG A 250 -3.61 -18.08 -6.30
N LEU A 251 -3.63 -18.40 -5.02
CA LEU A 251 -3.31 -19.74 -4.54
C LEU A 251 -4.50 -20.30 -3.75
N TRP A 252 -5.22 -21.22 -4.38
CA TRP A 252 -6.14 -22.14 -3.72
C TRP A 252 -6.43 -23.33 -4.67
N PRO A 253 -6.73 -24.55 -4.18
CA PRO A 253 -6.15 -25.32 -3.08
C PRO A 253 -5.28 -26.47 -3.62
N THR A 254 -4.42 -27.05 -2.78
CA THR A 254 -4.11 -28.48 -2.91
C THR A 254 -4.65 -29.23 -1.71
N THR A 255 -5.91 -29.66 -1.81
CA THR A 255 -6.36 -30.84 -1.07
C THR A 255 -5.94 -32.07 -1.86
N ARG A 256 -4.95 -32.82 -1.37
CA ARG A 256 -5.02 -34.28 -1.22
C ARG A 256 -3.72 -34.86 -0.61
N ARG A 257 -3.92 -35.40 0.59
CA ARG A 257 -3.50 -36.72 1.10
C ARG A 257 -2.02 -37.07 1.04
N GLY A 258 -1.48 -37.33 2.24
CA GLY A 258 -0.12 -37.78 2.47
C GLY A 258 0.25 -39.09 1.77
N GLY A 259 1.54 -39.15 1.45
CA GLY A 259 2.33 -40.32 1.06
C GLY A 259 3.80 -39.97 1.29
N PRO A 260 4.65 -40.93 1.71
CA PRO A 260 5.95 -40.64 2.29
C PRO A 260 6.98 -40.11 1.28
N TRP A 261 7.83 -39.21 1.78
CA TRP A 261 8.91 -38.55 1.05
C TRP A 261 10.00 -39.54 0.63
N CYS A 262 10.12 -39.81 -0.67
CA CYS A 262 11.34 -40.35 -1.26
C CYS A 262 12.31 -39.21 -1.57
N ARG A 263 13.45 -39.17 -0.88
CA ARG A 263 14.59 -38.30 -1.20
C ARG A 263 15.27 -38.79 -2.48
N ALA A 264 15.59 -37.87 -3.40
CA ALA A 264 16.61 -38.04 -4.43
C ALA A 264 17.45 -36.75 -4.54
N PRO A 265 18.74 -36.85 -4.91
CA PRO A 265 19.78 -35.92 -4.47
C PRO A 265 19.93 -34.65 -5.33
N ARG A 266 20.51 -33.63 -4.70
CA ARG A 266 20.92 -32.35 -5.29
C ARG A 266 21.93 -32.55 -6.43
N SER A 267 21.68 -31.94 -7.58
CA SER A 267 22.71 -31.58 -8.56
C SER A 267 22.48 -30.15 -9.01
N GLY A 268 23.55 -29.36 -8.96
CA GLY A 268 23.54 -27.93 -9.23
C GLY A 268 23.36 -27.60 -10.71
N PHE A 269 22.88 -26.40 -10.98
CA PHE A 269 22.87 -25.84 -12.33
C PHE A 269 23.47 -24.43 -12.32
N THR A 270 24.63 -24.33 -12.97
CA THR A 270 25.31 -23.10 -13.37
C THR A 270 24.63 -22.49 -14.60
N ARG A 271 24.73 -21.15 -14.72
CA ARG A 271 24.22 -20.32 -15.81
C ARG A 271 24.80 -20.68 -17.18
N SER A 272 23.96 -20.70 -18.22
CA SER A 272 24.30 -20.16 -19.55
C SER A 272 23.03 -19.91 -20.39
N THR A 273 23.12 -18.88 -21.23
CA THR A 273 22.14 -18.10 -22.00
C THR A 273 21.43 -18.83 -23.17
N PRO A 274 20.42 -18.20 -23.83
CA PRO A 274 19.31 -18.91 -24.47
C PRO A 274 19.51 -19.16 -25.97
N THR A 275 18.89 -20.22 -26.49
CA THR A 275 18.66 -20.37 -27.93
C THR A 275 17.22 -20.81 -28.18
N ARG A 276 16.53 -20.07 -29.05
CA ARG A 276 15.17 -20.34 -29.52
C ARG A 276 15.08 -21.71 -30.19
N ALA A 277 14.10 -22.52 -29.80
CA ALA A 277 13.56 -23.55 -30.68
C ALA A 277 12.07 -23.80 -30.34
N ALA A 278 11.21 -23.47 -31.31
CA ALA A 278 9.81 -23.84 -31.31
C ALA A 278 9.66 -25.36 -31.42
N ILE A 279 8.79 -25.97 -30.61
CA ILE A 279 8.38 -27.36 -30.80
C ILE A 279 6.87 -27.46 -30.88
N ARG A 280 6.44 -27.96 -32.04
CA ARG A 280 5.09 -28.30 -32.47
C ARG A 280 4.47 -29.39 -31.59
N CYS A 281 3.17 -29.28 -31.35
CA CYS A 281 2.31 -30.39 -30.93
C CYS A 281 2.37 -31.55 -31.95
N ARG A 282 2.61 -32.77 -31.45
CA ARG A 282 2.13 -34.01 -32.09
C ARG A 282 1.48 -34.89 -31.04
N SER A 283 0.21 -35.17 -31.30
CA SER A 283 -0.59 -36.23 -30.70
C SER A 283 -0.04 -37.61 -31.11
N SER A 284 0.08 -38.52 -30.16
CA SER A 284 -0.09 -39.95 -30.41
C SER A 284 -0.35 -40.70 -29.11
N CYS A 285 -1.49 -41.40 -29.09
CA CYS A 285 -1.94 -42.32 -28.06
C CYS A 285 -1.49 -43.74 -28.46
N PRO A 286 -0.93 -44.58 -27.57
CA PRO A 286 -0.69 -45.99 -27.91
C PRO A 286 -1.87 -46.87 -27.48
N ARG A 287 -2.37 -47.66 -28.44
CA ARG A 287 -3.13 -48.91 -28.20
C ARG A 287 -2.15 -50.09 -28.12
N GLY A 288 -2.48 -51.11 -27.32
CA GLY A 288 -1.95 -52.48 -27.40
C GLY A 288 -1.70 -53.08 -26.02
N ARG A 289 -2.65 -53.81 -25.41
CA ARG A 289 -2.91 -55.27 -25.53
C ARG A 289 -1.82 -56.15 -24.90
N ALA A 290 -2.17 -56.78 -23.77
CA ALA A 290 -2.43 -58.22 -23.68
C ALA A 290 -3.66 -58.42 -22.78
#